data_AF-A0A4V2NTT9-F1
#
_entry.id   AF-A0A4V2NTT9-F1
#
_cell.length_a   1.000
_cell.length_b   1.000
_cell.length_c   1.000
_cell.angle_alpha   90.00
_cell.angle_beta   90.00
_cell.angle_gamma   90.00
#
_symmetry.space_group_name_H-M   'P 1'
#
loop_
_entity.id
_entity.type
_entity.pdbx_description
1 polymer ?
#
loop_
_entity_poly.entity_id
_entity_poly.type
_entity_poly.pdbx_seq_one_letter_code
_entity_poly.pdbx_strand_id
1 'polypeptide(L)'
;MKRNLLVLYGAILLIPVFINYGLLSWSAPGVYDDPRAWLGFLGSFLGIIGAISIAIMNARNQTLKDEIKEIKAGRSYVILTDFNARADLESVVTHENSRLIETPGYEWMKKQIKIENIKISDINTSFLKISQVGNSKVILNCSINIEYKGKEKKIFPELKINIGAIEQDIEVFVPIVPENIDLGKEVSLVKVIVEYITLMGEKMKYTLDYDSLKESHSVVDNKKETILIESEFSISKWTYPNKLKPKSIR
;
A
#
# COMPACT_ATOMS: atom_id res chain seq x y z
N MET A 1 -12.26 -2.71 -28.07
CA MET A 1 -13.09 -1.55 -27.65
C MET A 1 -13.27 -0.49 -28.77
N LYS A 2 -12.21 0.01 -29.41
CA LYS A 2 -12.31 1.06 -30.46
C LYS A 2 -13.17 0.67 -31.68
N ARG A 3 -13.08 -0.59 -32.15
CA ARG A 3 -13.87 -1.09 -33.30
C ARG A 3 -15.38 -1.09 -33.05
N ASN A 4 -15.82 -1.46 -31.84
CA ASN A 4 -17.25 -1.53 -31.49
C ASN A 4 -17.87 -0.13 -31.35
N LEU A 5 -17.11 0.86 -30.86
CA LEU A 5 -17.53 2.26 -30.85
C LEU A 5 -17.68 2.83 -32.27
N LEU A 6 -16.76 2.49 -33.17
CA LEU A 6 -16.78 2.95 -34.56
C LEU A 6 -18.00 2.36 -35.31
N VAL A 7 -18.29 1.08 -35.10
CA VAL A 7 -19.49 0.42 -35.64
C VAL A 7 -20.77 1.03 -35.05
N LEU A 8 -20.81 1.31 -33.75
CA LEU A 8 -21.96 1.95 -33.10
C LEU A 8 -22.24 3.33 -33.67
N TYR A 9 -21.22 4.20 -33.77
CA TYR A 9 -21.39 5.53 -34.35
C TYR A 9 -21.71 5.48 -35.85
N GLY A 10 -21.13 4.53 -36.60
CA GLY A 10 -21.48 4.28 -37.99
C GLY A 10 -22.96 3.87 -38.16
N ALA A 11 -23.46 2.96 -37.33
CA ALA A 11 -24.86 2.56 -37.34
C ALA A 11 -25.80 3.72 -36.99
N ILE A 12 -25.46 4.51 -35.96
CA ILE A 12 -26.21 5.71 -35.58
C ILE A 12 -26.29 6.71 -36.74
N LEU A 13 -25.21 6.94 -37.49
CA LEU A 13 -25.24 7.86 -38.63
C LEU A 13 -26.02 7.33 -39.84
N LEU A 14 -26.04 6.01 -40.04
CA LEU A 14 -26.73 5.39 -41.18
C LEU A 14 -28.24 5.21 -40.95
N ILE A 15 -28.69 5.06 -39.70
CA ILE A 15 -30.11 4.86 -39.36
C ILE A 15 -31.01 5.99 -39.91
N PRO A 16 -30.68 7.29 -39.75
CA PRO A 16 -31.46 8.38 -40.36
C PRO A 16 -31.52 8.31 -41.88
N VAL A 17 -30.44 7.87 -42.54
CA VAL A 17 -30.38 7.72 -43.99
C VAL A 17 -31.35 6.64 -44.46
N PHE A 18 -31.37 5.49 -43.79
CA PHE A 18 -32.31 4.40 -44.09
C PHE A 18 -33.76 4.77 -43.77
N ILE A 19 -34.01 5.44 -42.64
CA ILE A 19 -35.35 5.90 -42.27
C ILE A 19 -35.86 6.94 -43.27
N ASN A 20 -35.02 7.89 -43.68
CA ASN A 20 -35.37 8.91 -44.68
C ASN A 20 -35.65 8.29 -46.06
N TYR A 21 -34.81 7.33 -46.49
CA TYR A 21 -35.04 6.59 -47.73
C TYR A 21 -36.37 5.83 -47.70
N GLY A 22 -36.70 5.17 -46.60
CA GLY A 22 -37.97 4.46 -46.42
C GLY A 22 -39.20 5.38 -46.42
N LEU A 23 -39.11 6.54 -45.75
CA LEU A 23 -40.20 7.53 -45.67
C LEU A 23 -40.41 8.30 -46.98
N LEU A 24 -39.37 8.52 -47.78
CA LEU A 24 -39.47 9.20 -49.07
C LEU A 24 -39.89 8.26 -50.20
N SER A 25 -39.49 6.98 -50.13
CA SER A 25 -39.82 5.97 -51.14
C SER A 25 -41.21 5.38 -50.96
N TRP A 26 -41.79 5.49 -49.76
CA TRP A 26 -43.14 5.06 -49.47
C TRP A 26 -43.97 6.30 -49.13
N SER A 27 -44.92 6.67 -49.99
CA SER A 27 -45.81 7.83 -49.78
C SER A 27 -46.78 7.58 -48.60
N ALA A 28 -46.25 7.56 -47.38
CA ALA A 28 -47.02 7.41 -46.17
C ALA A 28 -47.93 8.65 -46.01
N PRO A 29 -49.26 8.47 -46.03
CA PRO A 29 -50.19 9.60 -45.98
C PRO A 29 -50.05 10.33 -44.63
N GLY A 30 -49.84 11.65 -44.69
CA GLY A 30 -49.69 12.53 -43.52
C GLY A 30 -48.25 12.88 -43.13
N VAL A 31 -47.23 12.33 -43.79
CA VAL A 31 -45.81 12.65 -43.57
C VAL A 31 -45.11 13.11 -44.85
N TYR A 32 -45.66 12.70 -46.00
CA TYR A 32 -45.22 13.14 -47.31
C TYR A 32 -45.42 14.66 -47.45
N ASP A 33 -44.32 15.39 -47.67
CA ASP A 33 -44.28 16.84 -47.89
C ASP A 33 -44.51 17.77 -46.67
N ASP A 34 -44.43 17.28 -45.42
CA ASP A 34 -44.42 18.13 -44.21
C ASP A 34 -42.99 18.32 -43.63
N PRO A 35 -42.36 19.49 -43.81
CA PRO A 35 -41.04 19.80 -43.25
C PRO A 35 -40.96 19.71 -41.72
N ARG A 36 -42.09 19.85 -41.01
CA ARG A 36 -42.15 19.83 -39.55
C ARG A 36 -42.02 18.41 -38.99
N ALA A 37 -42.53 17.41 -39.71
CA ALA A 37 -42.39 16.01 -39.33
C ALA A 37 -40.92 15.57 -39.32
N TRP A 38 -40.14 16.02 -40.32
CA TRP A 38 -38.71 15.75 -40.41
C TRP A 38 -37.91 16.43 -39.29
N LEU A 39 -38.20 17.71 -39.00
CA LEU A 39 -37.56 18.43 -37.90
C LEU A 39 -37.87 17.79 -36.53
N GLY A 40 -39.10 17.33 -36.32
CA GLY A 40 -39.50 16.60 -35.12
C GLY A 40 -38.79 15.26 -34.95
N PHE A 41 -38.64 14.49 -36.05
CA PHE A 41 -37.86 13.25 -36.06
C PHE A 41 -36.38 13.51 -35.74
N LEU A 42 -35.75 14.48 -36.42
CA LEU A 42 -34.35 14.81 -36.21
C LEU A 42 -34.07 15.30 -34.78
N GLY A 43 -34.96 16.13 -34.22
CA GLY A 43 -34.89 16.56 -32.82
C GLY A 43 -34.98 15.38 -31.84
N SER A 44 -35.93 14.46 -32.07
CA SER A 44 -36.09 13.25 -31.24
C SER A 44 -34.89 12.31 -31.34
N PHE A 45 -34.36 12.14 -32.55
CA PHE A 45 -33.21 11.30 -32.84
C PHE A 45 -31.93 11.83 -32.20
N LEU A 46 -31.65 13.13 -32.33
CA LEU A 46 -30.55 13.79 -31.64
C LEU A 46 -30.72 13.73 -30.11
N GLY A 47 -31.95 13.83 -29.61
CA GLY A 47 -32.26 13.64 -28.20
C GLY A 47 -31.86 12.25 -27.70
N ILE A 48 -32.17 11.19 -28.45
CA ILE A 48 -31.79 9.81 -28.11
C ILE A 48 -30.27 9.64 -28.13
N ILE A 49 -29.57 10.15 -29.15
CA ILE A 49 -28.10 10.10 -29.20
C ILE A 49 -27.50 10.82 -27.99
N GLY A 50 -27.98 12.03 -27.69
CA GLY A 50 -27.52 12.80 -26.54
C GLY A 50 -27.71 12.05 -25.23
N ALA A 51 -28.89 11.44 -25.02
CA ALA A 51 -29.18 10.63 -23.85
C ALA A 51 -28.24 9.42 -23.73
N ILE A 52 -28.02 8.68 -24.82
CA ILE A 52 -27.10 7.53 -24.85
C ILE A 52 -25.65 7.97 -24.57
N SER A 53 -25.20 9.06 -25.17
CA SER A 53 -23.85 9.60 -24.94
C SER A 53 -23.65 10.00 -23.48
N ILE A 54 -24.62 10.70 -22.88
CA ILE A 54 -24.58 11.07 -21.45
C ILE A 54 -24.59 9.82 -20.57
N ALA A 55 -25.44 8.83 -20.87
CA ALA A 55 -25.51 7.59 -20.10
C ALA A 55 -24.18 6.82 -20.14
N ILE A 56 -23.54 6.70 -21.31
CA ILE A 56 -22.22 6.05 -21.45
C ILE A 56 -21.16 6.83 -20.68
N MET A 57 -21.14 8.16 -20.78
CA MET A 57 -20.19 9.00 -20.07
C MET A 57 -20.36 8.87 -18.55
N ASN A 58 -21.61 8.88 -18.07
CA ASN A 58 -21.92 8.74 -16.65
C ASN A 58 -21.53 7.36 -16.13
N ALA A 59 -21.84 6.29 -16.88
CA ALA A 59 -21.44 4.93 -16.52
C ALA A 59 -19.92 4.81 -16.37
N ARG A 60 -19.14 5.37 -17.30
CA ARG A 60 -17.67 5.39 -17.20
C ARG A 60 -17.17 6.15 -15.98
N ASN A 61 -17.73 7.34 -15.75
CA ASN A 61 -17.34 8.16 -14.59
C ASN A 61 -17.71 7.47 -13.27
N GLN A 62 -18.80 6.72 -13.24
CA GLN A 62 -19.21 5.93 -12.09
C GLN A 62 -18.22 4.79 -11.83
N THR A 63 -17.88 4.00 -12.86
CA THR A 63 -16.87 2.93 -12.73
C THR A 63 -15.54 3.46 -12.19
N LEU A 64 -15.05 4.58 -12.72
CA LEU A 64 -13.81 5.19 -12.23
C LEU A 64 -13.91 5.65 -10.77
N LYS A 65 -15.05 6.21 -10.36
CA LYS A 65 -15.29 6.61 -8.96
C LYS A 65 -15.35 5.41 -8.03
N ASP A 66 -15.99 4.34 -8.48
CA ASP A 66 -16.13 3.10 -7.71
C ASP A 66 -14.77 2.40 -7.55
N GLU A 67 -13.96 2.31 -8.60
CA GLU A 67 -12.59 1.80 -8.55
C GLU A 67 -11.73 2.58 -7.55
N ILE A 68 -11.74 3.93 -7.62
CA ILE A 68 -11.00 4.77 -6.67
C ILE A 68 -11.50 4.56 -5.24
N LYS A 69 -12.80 4.40 -5.05
CA LYS A 69 -13.41 4.17 -3.73
C LYS A 69 -13.00 2.80 -3.19
N GLU A 70 -12.97 1.77 -4.02
CA GLU A 70 -12.54 0.42 -3.66
C GLU A 70 -11.06 0.39 -3.28
N ILE A 71 -10.19 1.03 -4.07
CA ILE A 71 -8.76 1.18 -3.73
C ILE A 71 -8.60 1.84 -2.36
N LYS A 72 -9.30 2.94 -2.11
CA LYS A 72 -9.26 3.66 -0.83
C LYS A 72 -9.80 2.83 0.34
N ALA A 73 -10.87 2.06 0.12
CA ALA A 73 -11.46 1.19 1.13
C ALA A 73 -10.57 -0.03 1.44
N GLY A 74 -9.80 -0.50 0.46
CA GLY A 74 -8.85 -1.60 0.57
C GLY A 74 -7.49 -1.21 1.15
N ARG A 75 -7.34 0.01 1.68
CA ARG A 75 -6.11 0.47 2.32
C ARG A 75 -5.79 -0.33 3.57
N SER A 76 -4.52 -0.68 3.69
CA SER A 76 -3.91 -1.17 4.90
C SER A 76 -2.68 -0.33 5.21
N TYR A 77 -2.37 -0.25 6.49
CA TYR A 77 -1.32 0.57 7.05
C TYR A 77 -0.33 -0.32 7.79
N VAL A 78 0.94 0.07 7.75
CA VAL A 78 1.99 -0.55 8.55
C VAL A 78 2.16 0.25 9.83
N ILE A 79 2.29 -0.45 10.95
CA ILE A 79 2.71 0.11 12.24
C ILE A 79 4.10 -0.43 12.55
N LEU A 80 5.01 0.49 12.86
CA LEU A 80 6.32 0.17 13.41
C LEU A 80 6.34 0.39 14.91
N THR A 81 6.96 -0.54 15.64
CA THR A 81 7.23 -0.38 17.07
C THR A 81 8.66 -0.79 17.35
N ASP A 82 9.44 0.12 17.92
CA ASP A 82 10.77 -0.18 18.42
C ASP A 82 10.69 -0.78 19.83
N PHE A 83 11.51 -1.79 20.10
CA PHE A 83 11.58 -2.39 21.42
C PHE A 83 12.93 -3.05 21.67
N ASN A 84 13.25 -3.24 22.94
CA ASN A 84 14.40 -4.03 23.38
C ASN A 84 13.94 -5.41 23.87
N ALA A 85 14.64 -6.45 23.43
CA ALA A 85 14.45 -7.82 23.88
C ALA A 85 15.76 -8.62 23.78
N ARG A 86 15.74 -9.86 24.25
CA ARG A 86 16.85 -10.79 24.06
C ARG A 86 17.07 -11.06 22.57
N ALA A 87 18.33 -11.25 22.18
CA ALA A 87 18.71 -11.40 20.80
C ALA A 87 18.08 -12.62 20.11
N ASP A 88 17.68 -13.64 20.85
CA ASP A 88 16.97 -14.83 20.35
C ASP A 88 15.44 -14.71 20.36
N LEU A 89 14.89 -13.62 20.89
CA LEU A 89 13.46 -13.40 21.09
C LEU A 89 12.74 -14.51 21.90
N GLU A 90 13.47 -15.35 22.67
CA GLU A 90 12.86 -16.51 23.36
C GLU A 90 11.75 -16.10 24.34
N SER A 91 11.83 -14.89 24.90
CA SER A 91 10.88 -14.36 25.87
C SER A 91 9.72 -13.56 25.28
N VAL A 92 9.73 -13.30 23.97
CA VAL A 92 8.75 -12.47 23.26
C VAL A 92 7.55 -13.33 22.85
N VAL A 93 6.34 -12.88 23.18
CA VAL A 93 5.11 -13.55 22.75
C VAL A 93 4.80 -13.13 21.32
N THR A 94 4.76 -14.09 20.40
CA THR A 94 4.50 -13.83 18.98
C THR A 94 3.40 -14.74 18.45
N HIS A 95 2.81 -14.37 17.32
CA HIS A 95 1.97 -15.28 16.54
C HIS A 95 2.84 -16.41 15.95
N GLU A 96 2.24 -17.57 15.65
CA GLU A 96 2.97 -18.77 15.19
C GLU A 96 3.71 -18.53 13.86
N ASN A 97 3.14 -17.69 13.00
CA ASN A 97 3.71 -17.34 11.69
C ASN A 97 4.59 -16.07 11.73
N SER A 98 4.79 -15.48 12.91
CA SER A 98 5.71 -14.35 13.04
C SER A 98 7.14 -14.79 12.72
N ARG A 99 7.92 -13.88 12.14
CA ARG A 99 9.26 -14.20 11.65
C ARG A 99 10.29 -13.14 12.01
N LEU A 100 11.50 -13.62 12.28
CA LEU A 100 12.69 -12.81 12.47
C LEU A 100 13.43 -12.71 11.13
N ILE A 101 13.75 -11.50 10.70
CA ILE A 101 14.61 -11.29 9.53
C ILE A 101 16.07 -11.37 9.96
N GLU A 102 16.82 -12.30 9.39
CA GLU A 102 18.26 -12.37 9.58
C GLU A 102 18.95 -11.33 8.71
N THR A 103 19.41 -10.24 9.34
CA THR A 103 20.12 -9.16 8.67
C THR A 103 21.62 -9.41 8.71
N PRO A 104 22.41 -8.89 7.75
CA PRO A 104 23.87 -9.09 7.76
C PRO A 104 24.55 -8.64 9.05
N GLY A 105 24.12 -7.51 9.63
CA GLY A 105 24.64 -7.04 10.92
C GLY A 105 24.26 -7.96 12.08
N TYR A 106 23.06 -8.53 12.06
CA TYR A 106 22.63 -9.50 13.07
C TYR A 106 23.40 -10.83 12.96
N GLU A 107 23.66 -11.33 11.75
CA GLU A 107 24.53 -12.49 11.55
C GLU A 107 25.97 -12.22 12.03
N TRP A 108 26.49 -11.03 11.76
CA TRP A 108 27.80 -10.60 12.23
C TRP A 108 27.85 -10.60 13.76
N MET A 109 26.82 -10.06 14.41
CA MET A 109 26.70 -10.08 15.88
C MET A 109 26.67 -11.50 16.42
N LYS A 110 25.87 -12.41 15.84
CA LYS A 110 25.85 -13.83 16.22
C LYS A 110 27.24 -14.48 16.14
N LYS A 111 28.03 -14.15 15.11
CA LYS A 111 29.41 -14.65 14.95
C LYS A 111 30.32 -14.15 16.07
N GLN A 112 30.27 -12.86 16.42
CA GLN A 112 31.08 -12.30 17.53
C GLN A 112 30.72 -12.92 18.87
N ILE A 113 29.43 -13.06 19.17
CA ILE A 113 28.93 -13.70 20.39
C ILE A 113 29.49 -15.13 20.55
N LYS A 114 29.53 -15.88 19.45
CA LYS A 114 30.09 -17.24 19.41
C LYS A 114 31.61 -17.24 19.66
N ILE A 115 32.34 -16.26 19.13
CA ILE A 115 33.79 -16.12 19.35
C ILE A 115 34.08 -15.79 20.82
N GLU A 116 33.29 -14.92 21.43
CA GLU A 116 33.43 -14.51 22.83
C GLU A 116 32.84 -15.54 23.83
N ASN A 117 32.30 -16.65 23.34
CA ASN A 117 31.68 -17.72 24.12
C ASN A 117 30.54 -17.24 25.04
N ILE A 118 29.81 -16.23 24.59
CA ILE A 118 28.63 -15.67 25.27
C ILE A 118 27.38 -16.39 24.75
N LYS A 119 26.37 -16.62 25.60
CA LYS A 119 25.08 -17.13 25.14
C LYS A 119 24.26 -16.01 24.52
N ILE A 120 23.65 -16.26 23.36
CA ILE A 120 22.80 -15.29 22.67
C ILE A 120 21.63 -14.80 23.53
N SER A 121 21.11 -15.66 24.41
CA SER A 121 20.01 -15.37 25.34
C SER A 121 20.39 -14.37 26.45
N ASP A 122 21.69 -14.14 26.66
CA ASP A 122 22.20 -13.19 27.66
C ASP A 122 22.41 -11.79 27.06
N ILE A 123 22.25 -11.63 25.74
CA ILE A 123 22.45 -10.36 25.05
C ILE A 123 21.10 -9.77 24.66
N ASN A 124 20.92 -8.50 24.99
CA ASN A 124 19.77 -7.73 24.52
C ASN A 124 20.14 -6.97 23.24
N THR A 125 19.19 -6.89 22.32
CA THR A 125 19.30 -6.06 21.13
C THR A 125 17.95 -5.36 20.88
N SER A 126 17.99 -4.31 20.07
CA SER A 126 16.81 -3.57 19.68
C SER A 126 16.23 -4.16 18.39
N PHE A 127 14.91 -4.19 18.30
CA PHE A 127 14.19 -4.69 17.13
C PHE A 127 13.16 -3.67 16.68
N LEU A 128 12.93 -3.61 15.37
CA LEU A 128 11.72 -3.04 14.80
C LEU A 128 10.70 -4.17 14.62
N LYS A 129 9.55 -4.00 15.26
CA LYS A 129 8.36 -4.80 14.98
C LYS A 129 7.58 -4.13 13.86
N ILE A 130 7.28 -4.89 12.82
CA ILE A 130 6.43 -4.48 11.71
C ILE A 130 5.13 -5.27 11.82
N SER A 131 4.00 -4.56 11.84
CA SER A 131 2.67 -5.14 11.85
C SER A 131 1.77 -4.42 10.87
N GLN A 132 0.79 -5.14 10.31
CA GLN A 132 -0.21 -4.59 9.41
C GLN A 132 -1.53 -4.38 10.14
N VAL A 133 -2.18 -3.24 9.89
CA VAL A 133 -3.56 -2.95 10.28
C VAL A 133 -4.38 -2.47 9.08
N GLY A 134 -5.69 -2.66 9.11
CA GLY A 134 -6.60 -2.21 8.05
C GLY A 134 -7.49 -3.33 7.52
N ASN A 135 -8.12 -3.07 6.37
CA ASN A 135 -9.14 -3.95 5.81
C ASN A 135 -8.57 -5.08 4.94
N SER A 136 -7.40 -4.88 4.33
CA SER A 136 -6.75 -5.95 3.57
C SER A 136 -6.17 -6.98 4.53
N LYS A 137 -6.29 -8.26 4.18
CA LYS A 137 -5.66 -9.37 4.91
C LYS A 137 -4.15 -9.46 4.66
N VAL A 138 -3.64 -8.81 3.62
CA VAL A 138 -2.24 -8.91 3.21
C VAL A 138 -1.77 -7.63 2.52
N ILE A 139 -0.50 -7.29 2.72
CA ILE A 139 0.26 -6.35 1.90
C ILE A 139 1.37 -7.09 1.16
N LEU A 140 1.71 -6.59 -0.01
CA LEU A 140 2.63 -7.23 -0.96
C LEU A 140 3.87 -6.36 -1.18
N ASN A 141 4.96 -7.00 -1.61
CA ASN A 141 6.23 -6.34 -1.96
C ASN A 141 6.72 -5.34 -0.90
N CYS A 142 6.61 -5.72 0.37
CA CYS A 142 7.07 -4.93 1.48
C CYS A 142 8.59 -4.91 1.52
N SER A 143 9.16 -3.72 1.52
CA SER A 143 10.58 -3.48 1.73
C SER A 143 10.78 -2.42 2.80
N ILE A 144 11.84 -2.58 3.59
CA ILE A 144 12.23 -1.63 4.64
C ILE A 144 13.64 -1.11 4.36
N ASN A 145 13.83 0.19 4.52
CA ASN A 145 15.10 0.87 4.52
C ASN A 145 15.33 1.51 5.90
N ILE A 146 16.49 1.24 6.51
CA ILE A 146 16.85 1.73 7.85
C ILE A 146 18.15 2.52 7.75
N GLU A 147 18.10 3.77 8.20
CA GLU A 147 19.24 4.68 8.31
C GLU A 147 19.72 4.75 9.76
N TYR A 148 21.03 4.59 9.96
CA TYR A 148 21.67 4.53 11.27
C TYR A 148 22.67 5.67 11.49
N LYS A 149 22.88 6.01 12.76
CA LYS A 149 23.91 6.94 13.21
C LYS A 149 24.56 6.45 14.49
N GLY A 150 25.88 6.35 14.50
CA GLY A 150 26.65 6.09 15.72
C GLY A 150 26.83 7.33 16.59
N LYS A 151 27.20 7.14 17.87
CA LYS A 151 27.50 8.23 18.82
C LYS A 151 28.49 9.29 18.31
N GLU A 152 29.43 8.89 17.45
CA GLU A 152 30.45 9.79 16.87
C GLU A 152 30.07 10.38 15.50
N LYS A 153 28.77 10.42 15.15
CA LYS A 153 28.28 10.76 13.80
C LYS A 153 28.85 9.86 12.68
N LYS A 154 29.42 8.71 13.02
CA LYS A 154 29.77 7.67 12.06
C LYS A 154 28.47 7.18 11.41
N ILE A 155 28.36 7.40 10.10
CA ILE A 155 27.23 6.92 9.31
C ILE A 155 27.52 5.45 8.98
N PHE A 156 26.60 4.57 9.36
CA PHE A 156 26.66 3.18 8.91
C PHE A 156 25.94 3.04 7.57
N PRO A 157 26.26 2.02 6.76
CA PRO A 157 25.51 1.72 5.55
C PRO A 157 24.01 1.55 5.84
N GLU A 158 23.18 2.05 4.92
CA GLU A 158 21.73 1.82 4.95
C GLU A 158 21.42 0.32 4.89
N LEU A 159 20.49 -0.15 5.75
CA LEU A 159 20.01 -1.52 5.69
C LEU A 159 18.74 -1.59 4.86
N LYS A 160 18.84 -2.23 3.69
CA LYS A 160 17.72 -2.48 2.78
C LYS A 160 17.32 -3.94 2.81
N ILE A 161 16.07 -4.21 3.17
CA ILE A 161 15.54 -5.56 3.31
C ILE A 161 14.26 -5.66 2.50
N ASN A 162 14.17 -6.72 1.70
CA ASN A 162 12.91 -7.13 1.08
C ASN A 162 12.25 -8.20 1.97
N ILE A 163 11.09 -7.87 2.52
CA ILE A 163 10.31 -8.74 3.41
C ILE A 163 9.31 -9.59 2.60
N GLY A 164 8.89 -9.12 1.42
CA GLY A 164 7.89 -9.79 0.60
C GLY A 164 6.47 -9.48 1.06
N ALA A 165 5.63 -10.51 1.23
CA ALA A 165 4.26 -10.31 1.72
C ALA A 165 4.20 -10.33 3.25
N ILE A 166 3.33 -9.51 3.84
CA ILE A 166 2.99 -9.53 5.27
C ILE A 166 1.49 -9.71 5.37
N GLU A 167 1.05 -10.70 6.14
CA GLU A 167 -0.38 -10.91 6.41
C GLU A 167 -0.79 -10.15 7.68
N GLN A 168 -2.08 -9.86 7.79
CA GLN A 168 -2.68 -9.35 9.01
C GLN A 168 -2.43 -10.35 10.15
N ASP A 169 -2.19 -9.84 11.35
CA ASP A 169 -1.85 -10.60 12.57
C ASP A 169 -0.47 -11.28 12.58
N ILE A 170 0.29 -11.22 11.48
CA ILE A 170 1.69 -11.65 11.44
C ILE A 170 2.60 -10.48 11.82
N GLU A 171 3.49 -10.71 12.78
CA GLU A 171 4.52 -9.75 13.18
C GLU A 171 5.86 -10.10 12.52
N VAL A 172 6.52 -9.12 11.92
CA VAL A 172 7.88 -9.26 11.39
C VAL A 172 8.85 -8.50 12.28
N PHE A 173 9.88 -9.19 12.76
CA PHE A 173 10.91 -8.61 13.61
C PHE A 173 12.18 -8.36 12.81
N VAL A 174 12.68 -7.13 12.84
CA VAL A 174 13.91 -6.72 12.15
C VAL A 174 14.91 -6.23 13.20
N PRO A 175 16.04 -6.94 13.42
CA PRO A 175 17.09 -6.49 14.32
C PRO A 175 17.70 -5.16 13.88
N ILE A 176 17.86 -4.24 14.81
CA ILE A 176 18.50 -2.93 14.61
C ILE A 176 19.98 -3.10 14.93
N VAL A 177 20.69 -3.82 14.05
CA VAL A 177 22.13 -4.08 14.19
C VAL A 177 22.82 -3.73 12.87
N PRO A 178 23.57 -2.62 12.81
CA PRO A 178 24.35 -2.30 11.62
C PRO A 178 25.52 -3.28 11.45
N GLU A 179 26.01 -3.40 10.22
CA GLU A 179 27.17 -4.24 9.94
C GLU A 179 28.44 -3.71 10.62
N ASN A 180 29.29 -4.63 11.07
CA ASN A 180 30.63 -4.34 11.63
C ASN A 180 30.61 -3.44 12.89
N ILE A 181 29.60 -3.57 13.74
CA ILE A 181 29.51 -2.81 14.99
C ILE A 181 30.07 -3.57 16.19
N ASP A 182 31.10 -3.05 16.86
CA ASP A 182 31.61 -3.68 18.07
C ASP A 182 30.52 -3.88 19.15
N LEU A 183 30.57 -5.02 19.86
CA LEU A 183 29.63 -5.32 20.94
C LEU A 183 29.69 -4.23 22.02
N GLY A 184 28.51 -3.82 22.52
CA GLY A 184 28.37 -2.77 23.51
C GLY A 184 28.36 -1.34 22.96
N LYS A 185 28.53 -1.13 21.65
CA LYS A 185 28.33 0.19 21.04
C LYS A 185 26.86 0.50 20.82
N GLU A 186 26.48 1.73 21.13
CA GLU A 186 25.12 2.24 20.93
C GLU A 186 24.94 2.82 19.51
N VAL A 187 23.77 2.55 18.94
CA VAL A 187 23.33 3.04 17.64
C VAL A 187 22.02 3.79 17.81
N SER A 188 21.86 4.88 17.09
CA SER A 188 20.61 5.60 16.98
C SER A 188 20.04 5.44 15.57
N LEU A 189 18.73 5.27 15.48
CA LEU A 189 18.02 5.34 14.21
C LEU A 189 17.88 6.81 13.80
N VAL A 190 18.06 7.07 12.51
CA VAL A 190 17.80 8.39 11.90
C VAL A 190 16.44 8.35 11.24
N LYS A 191 16.23 7.33 10.40
CA LYS A 191 15.03 7.22 9.58
C LYS A 191 14.73 5.77 9.25
N VAL A 192 13.45 5.44 9.22
CA VAL A 192 12.95 4.16 8.73
C VAL A 192 11.90 4.42 7.68
N ILE A 193 12.04 3.78 6.52
CA ILE A 193 11.09 3.88 5.41
C ILE A 193 10.61 2.47 5.10
N VAL A 194 9.29 2.27 5.08
CA VAL A 194 8.67 1.01 4.64
C VAL A 194 7.82 1.28 3.41
N GLU A 195 8.13 0.61 2.31
CA GLU A 195 7.39 0.71 1.05
C GLU A 195 6.68 -0.61 0.78
N TYR A 196 5.41 -0.57 0.38
CA TYR A 196 4.61 -1.78 0.14
C TYR A 196 3.46 -1.48 -0.83
N ILE A 197 2.80 -2.54 -1.30
CA ILE A 197 1.64 -2.48 -2.20
C ILE A 197 0.44 -3.09 -1.49
N THR A 198 -0.69 -2.39 -1.49
CA THR A 198 -1.96 -2.95 -0.99
C THR A 198 -2.50 -4.02 -1.93
N LEU A 199 -3.45 -4.82 -1.47
CA LEU A 199 -4.08 -5.84 -2.32
C LEU A 199 -4.79 -5.23 -3.55
N MET A 200 -5.22 -3.97 -3.45
CA MET A 200 -5.84 -3.21 -4.54
C MET A 200 -4.82 -2.50 -5.45
N GLY A 201 -3.52 -2.77 -5.29
CA GLY A 201 -2.47 -2.25 -6.16
C GLY A 201 -1.99 -0.83 -5.83
N GLU A 202 -2.44 -0.23 -4.71
CA GLU A 202 -1.98 1.09 -4.28
C GLU A 202 -0.59 0.98 -3.65
N LYS A 203 0.36 1.80 -4.11
CA LYS A 203 1.69 1.89 -3.54
C LYS A 203 1.68 2.81 -2.32
N MET A 204 2.11 2.28 -1.20
CA MET A 204 2.11 2.95 0.08
C MET A 204 3.53 3.10 0.59
N LYS A 205 3.78 4.18 1.32
CA LYS A 205 5.03 4.46 1.99
C LYS A 205 4.74 4.88 3.42
N TYR A 206 5.39 4.23 4.36
CA TYR A 206 5.45 4.63 5.75
C TYR A 206 6.83 5.21 6.04
N THR A 207 6.89 6.36 6.68
CA THR A 207 8.14 7.00 7.08
C THR A 207 8.11 7.30 8.56
N LEU A 208 9.12 6.83 9.28
CA LEU A 208 9.38 7.16 10.68
C LEU A 208 10.72 7.91 10.74
N ASP A 209 10.66 9.20 11.08
CA ASP A 209 11.79 10.11 11.06
C ASP A 209 12.12 10.54 12.51
N TYR A 210 13.26 10.09 13.02
CA TYR A 210 13.67 10.30 14.41
C TYR A 210 14.28 11.67 14.65
N ASP A 211 14.77 12.36 13.61
CA ASP A 211 15.30 13.71 13.72
C ASP A 211 14.15 14.72 13.87
N SER A 212 13.05 14.53 13.13
CA SER A 212 11.85 15.37 13.20
C SER A 212 10.78 14.88 14.17
N LEU A 213 10.92 13.66 14.72
CA LEU A 213 9.94 12.99 15.58
C LEU A 213 8.56 12.84 14.92
N LYS A 214 8.57 12.58 13.61
CA LYS A 214 7.36 12.44 12.81
C LYS A 214 7.23 11.05 12.22
N GLU A 215 6.02 10.53 12.27
CA GLU A 215 5.61 9.38 11.50
C GLU A 215 4.57 9.80 10.45
N SER A 216 4.61 9.18 9.28
CA SER A 216 3.67 9.47 8.21
C SER A 216 3.37 8.27 7.33
N HIS A 217 2.13 8.19 6.85
CA HIS A 217 1.70 7.27 5.81
C HIS A 217 1.35 8.08 4.56
N SER A 218 1.93 7.72 3.43
CA SER A 218 1.68 8.37 2.15
C SER A 218 1.38 7.35 1.04
N VAL A 219 0.63 7.81 0.04
CA VAL A 219 0.41 7.09 -1.23
C VAL A 219 1.41 7.61 -2.25
N VAL A 220 2.03 6.71 -3.01
CA VAL A 220 3.01 7.03 -4.04
C VAL A 220 2.40 6.77 -5.42
N ASP A 221 1.93 7.82 -6.09
CA ASP A 221 1.40 7.74 -7.46
C ASP A 221 2.32 8.50 -8.42
N ASN A 222 2.86 7.82 -9.43
CA ASN A 222 3.72 8.43 -10.46
C ASN A 222 4.84 9.35 -9.91
N LYS A 223 5.50 8.91 -8.82
CA LYS A 223 6.54 9.66 -8.06
C LYS A 223 6.04 10.90 -7.30
N LYS A 224 4.73 11.14 -7.25
CA LYS A 224 4.11 12.13 -6.39
C LYS A 224 3.65 11.45 -5.11
N GLU A 225 4.18 11.90 -3.98
CA GLU A 225 3.76 11.43 -2.66
C GLU A 225 2.59 12.29 -2.15
N THR A 226 1.54 11.63 -1.69
CA THR A 226 0.39 12.28 -1.04
C THR A 226 0.28 11.76 0.39
N ILE A 227 0.51 12.63 1.38
CA ILE A 227 0.41 12.28 2.79
C ILE A 227 -1.06 12.02 3.14
N LEU A 228 -1.33 10.88 3.76
CA LEU A 228 -2.65 10.50 4.26
C LEU A 228 -2.79 10.77 5.76
N ILE A 229 -1.74 10.41 6.51
CA ILE A 229 -1.68 10.52 7.97
C ILE A 229 -0.29 11.04 8.32
N GLU A 230 -0.23 11.98 9.26
CA GLU A 230 1.01 12.48 9.85
C GLU A 230 0.75 12.66 11.34
N SER A 231 1.65 12.12 12.16
CA SER A 231 1.61 12.23 13.62
C SER A 231 3.00 12.51 14.16
N GLU A 232 3.04 13.23 15.28
CA GLU A 232 4.25 13.33 16.09
C GLU A 232 4.29 12.12 17.03
N PHE A 233 5.46 11.53 17.20
CA PHE A 233 5.66 10.41 18.12
C PHE A 233 6.71 10.76 19.18
N SER A 234 6.55 10.18 20.36
CA SER A 234 7.56 10.24 21.42
C SER A 234 8.42 8.99 21.37
N ILE A 235 9.75 9.16 21.44
CA ILE A 235 10.67 8.03 21.56
C ILE A 235 10.36 7.28 22.86
N SER A 236 9.97 6.01 22.74
CA SER A 236 9.65 5.17 23.89
C SER A 236 10.82 4.24 24.20
N LYS A 237 11.25 4.19 25.47
CA LYS A 237 12.16 3.13 25.95
C LYS A 237 11.32 1.92 26.34
N TRP A 238 10.57 1.37 25.40
CA TRP A 238 9.66 0.26 25.66
C TRP A 238 10.41 -1.08 25.65
N THR A 239 10.11 -1.93 26.63
CA THR A 239 10.62 -3.31 26.70
C THR A 239 9.45 -4.23 26.39
N TYR A 240 9.62 -5.13 25.42
CA TYR A 240 8.53 -6.01 24.99
C TYR A 240 8.13 -6.96 26.12
N PRO A 241 6.83 -7.23 26.34
CA PRO A 241 6.36 -8.06 27.44
C PRO A 241 6.96 -9.47 27.41
N ASN A 242 7.62 -9.84 28.51
CA ASN A 242 8.16 -11.19 28.74
C ASN A 242 7.09 -12.10 29.38
N LYS A 243 7.07 -13.40 29.04
CA LYS A 243 6.37 -14.39 29.88
C LYS A 243 7.02 -14.44 31.27
N LEU A 244 6.26 -14.10 32.31
CA LEU A 244 6.52 -14.68 33.63
C LEU A 244 6.21 -16.18 33.49
N LYS A 245 7.22 -17.05 33.64
CA LYS A 245 6.93 -18.47 33.85
C LYS A 245 5.97 -18.53 35.05
N PRO A 246 4.78 -19.15 34.93
CA PRO A 246 3.98 -19.38 36.12
C PRO A 246 4.86 -20.14 37.12
N LYS A 247 4.99 -19.62 38.34
CA LYS A 247 5.56 -20.41 39.43
C LYS A 247 4.78 -21.71 39.41
N SER A 248 5.45 -22.82 39.16
CA SER A 248 4.87 -24.13 39.42
C SER A 248 4.46 -24.11 40.88
N ILE A 249 3.16 -24.09 41.12
CA ILE A 249 2.61 -24.35 42.44
C ILE A 249 2.94 -25.83 42.65
N ARG A 250 3.98 -26.08 43.45
CA ARG A 250 4.25 -27.40 44.04
C ARG A 250 3.24 -27.65 45.13
#